data_AF-A0A3S4G060-F1
#
_entry.id   AF-A0A3S4G060-F1
#
_cell.length_a   1.000
_cell.length_b   1.000
_cell.length_c   1.000
_cell.angle_alpha   90.00
_cell.angle_beta   90.00
_cell.angle_gamma   90.00
#
_symmetry.space_group_name_H-M   'P 1'
#
loop_
_entity.id
_entity.type
_entity.pdbx_description
1 polymer ?
#
loop_
_entity_poly.entity_id
_entity_poly.type
_entity_poly.pdbx_seq_one_letter_code
_entity_poly.pdbx_strand_id
1 'polypeptide(L)'
;MKLPVREFDAVVIGAGGAGMRAALQISQSGQTCALLSKVFPTRSHTVSAQGGITVALGNTHEDNWEWHMYDTVKGSDYIGDQDAIEYMCKTGPEAILELEHMGLPFSRLDDGRIYQRPFGGQSKNFGGEQAARTAAAADRTGHALLHTLYQQNLKNHTTIFSEWYALDLVKNQDGAVVGCTALCIETGEVVYFKARATVLATGGAGRIYQSTTNAHINTGDGVGMALRAGVPVQDMEMWQFHPTGIAGRACW
;
A
#
# COMPACT_ATOMS: atom_id res chain seq x y z
N MET A 1 8.44 -17.95 -29.06
CA MET A 1 8.35 -18.15 -27.60
C MET A 1 7.40 -19.33 -27.33
N LYS A 2 7.76 -20.27 -26.45
CA LYS A 2 6.89 -21.43 -26.11
C LYS A 2 5.87 -21.13 -24.99
N LEU A 3 5.97 -19.98 -24.34
CA LEU A 3 5.04 -19.51 -23.31
C LEU A 3 4.09 -18.44 -23.90
N PRO A 4 2.80 -18.40 -23.53
CA PRO A 4 1.92 -17.30 -23.87
C PRO A 4 2.48 -15.97 -23.35
N VAL A 5 2.28 -14.90 -24.12
CA VAL A 5 2.73 -13.54 -23.79
C VAL A 5 1.53 -12.62 -23.74
N ARG A 6 1.41 -11.88 -22.64
CA ARG A 6 0.47 -10.77 -22.51
C ARG A 6 1.27 -9.49 -22.36
N GLU A 7 1.06 -8.53 -23.26
CA GLU A 7 1.83 -7.29 -23.32
C GLU A 7 0.98 -6.10 -22.86
N PHE A 8 1.53 -5.30 -21.96
CA PHE A 8 0.95 -4.08 -21.41
C PHE A 8 2.03 -2.99 -21.29
N ASP A 9 1.65 -1.72 -21.20
CA ASP A 9 2.60 -0.66 -20.86
C ASP A 9 3.13 -0.86 -19.44
N ALA A 10 2.24 -1.15 -18.50
CA ALA A 10 2.57 -1.41 -17.10
C ALA A 10 1.96 -2.72 -16.57
N VAL A 11 2.71 -3.40 -15.71
CA VAL A 11 2.24 -4.54 -14.91
C VAL A 11 2.43 -4.19 -13.43
N VAL A 12 1.33 -4.13 -12.68
CA VAL A 12 1.32 -3.90 -11.24
C VAL A 12 1.09 -5.23 -10.52
N ILE A 13 2.02 -5.64 -9.68
CA ILE A 13 2.01 -6.92 -8.98
C ILE A 13 1.61 -6.70 -7.52
N GLY A 14 0.32 -6.92 -7.25
CA GLY A 14 -0.32 -6.79 -5.92
C GLY A 14 -1.47 -5.78 -5.96
N ALA A 15 -2.65 -6.19 -5.48
CA ALA A 15 -3.86 -5.36 -5.46
C ALA A 15 -4.26 -4.91 -4.04
N GLY A 16 -3.27 -4.56 -3.21
CA GLY A 16 -3.50 -3.80 -1.98
C GLY A 16 -3.83 -2.34 -2.26
N GLY A 17 -3.86 -1.50 -1.21
CA GLY A 17 -4.13 -0.06 -1.37
C GLY A 17 -3.16 0.62 -2.35
N ALA A 18 -1.86 0.36 -2.21
CA ALA A 18 -0.83 0.92 -3.09
C ALA A 18 -1.01 0.51 -4.56
N GLY A 19 -1.11 -0.80 -4.82
CA GLY A 19 -1.22 -1.30 -6.19
C GLY A 19 -2.50 -0.89 -6.89
N MET A 20 -3.64 -0.87 -6.19
CA MET A 20 -4.89 -0.38 -6.77
C MET A 20 -4.89 1.12 -7.03
N ARG A 21 -4.27 1.95 -6.17
CA ARG A 21 -4.15 3.40 -6.44
C ARG A 21 -3.19 3.67 -7.60
N ALA A 22 -2.09 2.91 -7.71
CA ALA A 22 -1.15 2.99 -8.82
C ALA A 22 -1.79 2.58 -10.14
N ALA A 23 -2.44 1.42 -10.19
CA ALA A 23 -3.11 0.94 -11.41
C ALA A 23 -4.20 1.90 -11.88
N LEU A 24 -4.97 2.48 -10.95
CA LEU A 24 -5.96 3.51 -11.25
C LEU A 24 -5.31 4.75 -11.90
N GLN A 25 -4.23 5.27 -11.32
CA GLN A 25 -3.54 6.45 -11.87
C GLN A 25 -2.91 6.17 -13.24
N ILE A 26 -2.25 5.02 -13.40
CA ILE A 26 -1.61 4.61 -14.66
C ILE A 26 -2.67 4.52 -15.76
N SER A 27 -3.81 3.89 -15.47
CA SER A 27 -4.89 3.76 -16.44
C SER A 27 -5.54 5.11 -16.77
N GLN A 28 -5.75 5.98 -15.79
CA GLN A 28 -6.26 7.35 -16.02
C GLN A 28 -5.28 8.21 -16.83
N SER A 29 -3.99 7.88 -16.81
CA SER A 29 -2.95 8.53 -17.62
C SER A 29 -2.90 8.02 -19.07
N GLY A 30 -3.83 7.13 -19.47
CA GLY A 30 -3.97 6.63 -20.83
C GLY A 30 -3.08 5.44 -21.20
N GLN A 31 -2.41 4.83 -20.22
CA GLN A 31 -1.52 3.67 -20.43
C GLN A 31 -2.25 2.36 -20.14
N THR A 32 -1.93 1.31 -20.90
CA THR A 32 -2.48 -0.03 -20.64
C THR A 32 -1.84 -0.62 -19.38
N CYS A 33 -2.67 -1.09 -18.44
CA CYS A 33 -2.20 -1.58 -17.15
C CYS A 33 -2.85 -2.92 -16.79
N ALA A 34 -2.02 -3.93 -16.51
CA ALA A 34 -2.45 -5.18 -15.90
C ALA A 34 -2.22 -5.14 -14.39
N LEU A 35 -3.29 -5.29 -13.61
CA LEU A 35 -3.23 -5.40 -12.16
C LEU A 35 -3.32 -6.88 -11.75
N LEU A 36 -2.20 -7.46 -11.33
CA LEU A 36 -2.12 -8.85 -10.86
C LEU A 36 -2.33 -8.90 -9.35
N SER A 37 -2.97 -9.97 -8.88
CA SER A 37 -3.07 -10.26 -7.45
C SER A 37 -3.26 -11.75 -7.20
N LYS A 38 -2.51 -12.31 -6.25
CA LYS A 38 -2.61 -13.75 -5.88
C LYS A 38 -3.87 -14.12 -5.09
N VAL A 39 -4.61 -13.11 -4.64
CA VAL A 39 -5.94 -13.24 -4.04
C VAL A 39 -6.87 -12.23 -4.68
N PHE A 40 -8.18 -12.42 -4.53
CA PHE A 40 -9.14 -11.38 -4.92
C PHE A 40 -8.78 -10.02 -4.27
N PRO A 41 -8.79 -8.89 -5.00
CA PRO A 41 -8.21 -7.62 -4.54
C PRO A 41 -8.60 -7.17 -3.13
N THR A 42 -9.88 -7.29 -2.76
CA THR A 42 -10.38 -6.88 -1.43
C THR A 42 -10.02 -7.85 -0.29
N ARG A 43 -9.28 -8.93 -0.58
CA ARG A 43 -8.69 -9.86 0.40
C ARG A 43 -7.23 -9.53 0.73
N SER A 44 -6.66 -8.50 0.09
CA SER A 44 -5.33 -7.98 0.43
C SER A 44 -5.27 -7.49 1.87
N HIS A 45 -4.12 -7.58 2.52
CA HIS A 45 -4.00 -7.29 3.96
C HIS A 45 -4.32 -5.85 4.36
N THR A 46 -4.26 -4.89 3.42
CA THR A 46 -4.78 -3.53 3.63
C THR A 46 -6.21 -3.52 4.19
N VAL A 47 -7.05 -4.52 3.86
CA VAL A 47 -8.43 -4.65 4.38
C VAL A 47 -8.49 -4.71 5.90
N SER A 48 -7.43 -5.21 6.54
CA SER A 48 -7.33 -5.41 7.99
C SER A 48 -6.77 -4.19 8.73
N ALA A 49 -6.39 -3.12 8.04
CA ALA A 49 -5.95 -1.89 8.70
C ALA A 49 -7.13 -1.22 9.42
N GLN A 50 -6.89 -0.73 10.65
CA GLN A 50 -7.97 -0.26 11.53
C GLN A 50 -7.85 1.24 11.82
N GLY A 51 -6.75 1.63 12.49
CA GLY A 51 -6.60 2.90 13.21
C GLY A 51 -6.93 4.15 12.40
N GLY A 52 -6.51 4.20 11.14
CA GLY A 52 -6.82 5.29 10.23
C GLY A 52 -5.67 5.62 9.29
N ILE A 53 -5.73 6.82 8.70
CA ILE A 53 -4.69 7.38 7.84
C ILE A 53 -4.23 8.71 8.48
N THR A 54 -2.97 8.79 8.85
CA THR A 54 -2.38 9.98 9.49
C THR A 54 -2.11 11.06 8.46
N VAL A 55 -2.75 12.22 8.60
CA VAL A 55 -2.66 13.32 7.62
C VAL A 55 -3.03 14.67 8.26
N ALA A 56 -2.30 15.74 7.94
CA ALA A 56 -2.54 17.08 8.49
C ALA A 56 -3.71 17.80 7.78
N LEU A 57 -4.94 17.30 7.94
CA LEU A 57 -6.15 17.95 7.40
C LEU A 57 -6.58 19.19 8.19
N GLY A 58 -6.21 19.26 9.47
CA GLY A 58 -6.59 20.39 10.34
C GLY A 58 -8.07 20.40 10.75
N ASN A 59 -8.75 19.24 10.77
CA ASN A 59 -10.19 19.19 11.04
C ASN A 59 -10.50 19.23 12.54
N THR A 60 -9.82 18.39 13.33
CA THR A 60 -10.03 18.30 14.80
C THR A 60 -9.38 19.46 15.55
N HIS A 61 -8.26 19.97 15.04
CA HIS A 61 -7.58 21.18 15.51
C HIS A 61 -6.76 21.76 14.35
N GLU A 62 -6.34 23.02 14.44
CA GLU A 62 -5.38 23.59 13.48
C GLU A 62 -4.09 22.75 13.46
N ASP A 63 -3.62 22.39 12.27
CA ASP A 63 -2.49 21.49 12.10
C ASP A 63 -1.59 21.98 10.96
N ASN A 64 -0.35 21.50 10.93
CA ASN A 64 0.62 21.82 9.91
C ASN A 64 1.30 20.54 9.42
N TRP A 65 1.44 20.39 8.10
CA TRP A 65 2.15 19.28 7.48
C TRP A 65 3.61 19.19 7.94
N GLU A 66 4.24 20.32 8.30
CA GLU A 66 5.61 20.34 8.86
C GLU A 66 5.68 19.71 10.26
N TRP A 67 4.62 19.82 11.07
CA TRP A 67 4.57 19.12 12.37
C TRP A 67 4.45 17.62 12.17
N HIS A 68 3.65 17.20 11.18
CA HIS A 68 3.58 15.81 10.77
C HIS A 68 4.93 15.29 10.23
N MET A 69 5.64 16.10 9.42
CA MET A 69 7.00 15.77 8.96
C MET A 69 7.95 15.61 10.14
N TYR A 70 7.96 16.54 11.09
CA TYR A 70 8.79 16.43 12.29
C TYR A 70 8.55 15.15 13.07
N ASP A 71 7.27 14.84 13.35
CA ASP A 71 6.88 13.61 14.05
C ASP A 71 7.36 12.37 13.29
N THR A 72 7.29 12.39 11.95
CA THR A 72 7.72 11.28 11.09
C THR A 72 9.24 11.11 11.08
N VAL A 73 9.99 12.21 10.94
CA VAL A 73 11.47 12.18 10.97
C VAL A 73 11.96 11.68 12.33
N LYS A 74 11.42 12.23 13.42
CA LYS A 74 11.73 11.76 14.78
C LYS A 74 11.30 10.30 14.99
N GLY A 75 10.12 9.93 14.52
CA GLY A 75 9.58 8.57 14.67
C GLY A 75 10.33 7.52 13.85
N SER A 76 10.98 7.94 12.76
CA SER A 76 11.90 7.11 11.98
C SER A 76 13.26 6.95 12.64
N ASP A 77 13.48 7.53 13.83
CA ASP A 77 14.80 7.60 14.49
C ASP A 77 15.89 8.18 13.56
N TYR A 78 15.50 9.19 12.78
CA TYR A 78 16.35 9.95 11.85
C TYR A 78 16.99 9.15 10.71
N ILE A 79 16.59 7.90 10.47
CA ILE A 79 17.03 7.13 9.29
C ILE A 79 16.04 7.21 8.11
N GLY A 80 14.90 7.86 8.27
CA GLY A 80 13.97 8.13 7.18
C GLY A 80 14.45 9.26 6.28
N ASP A 81 14.41 9.02 4.96
CA ASP A 81 14.77 10.02 3.95
C ASP A 81 13.82 11.23 4.01
N GLN A 82 14.35 12.40 4.37
CA GLN A 82 13.52 13.56 4.70
C GLN A 82 12.82 14.17 3.47
N ASP A 83 13.39 14.04 2.27
CA ASP A 83 12.77 14.47 1.02
C ASP A 83 11.52 13.62 0.70
N ALA A 84 11.60 12.30 0.90
CA ALA A 84 10.46 11.41 0.76
C ALA A 84 9.38 11.68 1.84
N ILE A 85 9.80 11.90 3.09
CA ILE A 85 8.89 12.25 4.18
C ILE A 85 8.20 13.60 3.92
N GLU A 86 8.94 14.62 3.46
CA GLU A 86 8.39 15.91 3.07
C GLU A 86 7.32 15.74 2.01
N TYR A 87 7.63 15.04 0.91
CA TYR A 87 6.66 14.77 -0.16
C TYR A 87 5.39 14.10 0.37
N MET A 88 5.55 13.07 1.22
CA MET A 88 4.43 12.35 1.82
C MET A 88 3.57 13.25 2.70
N CYS A 89 4.17 13.98 3.63
CA CYS A 89 3.43 14.82 4.58
C CYS A 89 2.77 16.01 3.89
N LYS A 90 3.44 16.61 2.89
CA LYS A 90 2.95 17.75 2.13
C LYS A 90 1.80 17.39 1.17
N THR A 91 1.92 16.27 0.46
CA THR A 91 0.93 15.81 -0.53
C THR A 91 -0.25 15.11 0.13
N GLY A 92 -0.05 14.57 1.33
CA GLY A 92 -1.05 13.80 2.08
C GLY A 92 -2.45 14.42 2.11
N PRO A 93 -2.64 15.70 2.50
CA PRO A 93 -3.96 16.31 2.59
C PRO A 93 -4.78 16.20 1.30
N GLU A 94 -4.19 16.54 0.15
CA GLU A 94 -4.85 16.44 -1.15
C GLU A 94 -5.19 14.98 -1.50
N ALA A 95 -4.24 14.08 -1.33
CA ALA A 95 -4.43 12.65 -1.62
C ALA A 95 -5.55 12.01 -0.77
N ILE A 96 -5.71 12.42 0.49
CA ILE A 96 -6.78 11.89 1.36
C ILE A 96 -8.14 12.51 1.04
N LEU A 97 -8.19 13.79 0.68
CA LEU A 97 -9.42 14.39 0.17
C LEU A 97 -9.85 13.76 -1.16
N GLU A 98 -8.91 13.36 -2.02
CA GLU A 98 -9.20 12.59 -3.24
C GLU A 98 -9.95 11.29 -2.91
N LEU A 99 -9.52 10.57 -1.87
CA LEU A 99 -10.22 9.34 -1.43
C LEU A 99 -11.63 9.62 -0.91
N GLU A 100 -11.84 10.75 -0.22
CA GLU A 100 -13.17 11.17 0.23
C GLU A 100 -14.07 11.47 -0.97
N HIS A 101 -13.57 12.17 -1.98
CA HIS A 101 -14.28 12.41 -3.25
C HIS A 101 -14.55 11.13 -4.04
N MET A 102 -13.74 10.09 -3.88
CA MET A 102 -14.00 8.75 -4.41
C MET A 102 -15.11 8.01 -3.64
N GLY A 103 -15.60 8.56 -2.53
CA GLY A 103 -16.66 7.99 -1.71
C GLY A 103 -16.18 7.17 -0.52
N LEU A 104 -14.95 7.36 -0.04
CA LEU A 104 -14.47 6.69 1.18
C LEU A 104 -15.31 7.15 2.38
N PRO A 105 -16.01 6.24 3.08
CA PRO A 105 -16.95 6.59 4.14
C PRO A 105 -16.23 6.91 5.47
N PHE A 106 -15.47 8.01 5.50
CA PHE A 106 -14.90 8.53 6.74
C PHE A 106 -15.99 8.84 7.78
N SER A 107 -15.66 8.60 9.06
CA SER A 107 -16.44 9.13 10.17
C SER A 107 -16.40 10.67 10.12
N ARG A 108 -17.41 11.32 10.69
CA ARG A 108 -17.60 12.77 10.59
C ARG A 108 -17.59 13.44 11.96
N LEU A 109 -17.12 14.68 11.97
CA LEU A 109 -17.35 15.63 13.06
C LEU A 109 -18.77 16.21 12.95
N ASP A 110 -19.19 16.96 13.96
CA ASP A 110 -20.51 17.61 14.00
C ASP A 110 -20.72 18.61 12.84
N ASP A 111 -19.63 19.20 12.34
CA ASP A 111 -19.63 20.13 11.21
C ASP A 111 -19.54 19.44 9.82
N GLY A 112 -19.55 18.11 9.78
CA GLY A 112 -19.49 17.33 8.56
C GLY A 112 -18.09 17.09 7.98
N ARG A 113 -17.03 17.65 8.57
CA ARG A 113 -15.65 17.37 8.16
C ARG A 113 -15.21 15.96 8.58
N ILE A 114 -14.11 15.48 7.99
CA ILE A 114 -13.54 14.16 8.31
C ILE A 114 -13.07 14.14 9.77
N TYR A 115 -13.55 13.17 10.55
CA TYR A 115 -13.12 12.90 11.92
C TYR A 115 -11.66 12.47 11.97
N GLN A 116 -10.87 13.11 12.84
CA GLN A 116 -9.49 12.71 13.13
C GLN A 116 -9.31 12.40 14.63
N ARG A 117 -8.63 11.30 14.94
CA ARG A 117 -8.34 10.84 16.31
C ARG A 117 -6.86 11.01 16.70
N PRO A 118 -6.54 11.05 18.01
CA PRO A 118 -5.17 10.88 18.49
C PRO A 118 -4.58 9.52 18.10
N PHE A 119 -3.28 9.51 17.84
CA PHE A 119 -2.49 8.30 17.62
C PHE A 119 -1.08 8.45 18.22
N GLY A 120 -0.34 7.34 18.33
CA GLY A 120 1.01 7.35 18.87
C GLY A 120 1.96 8.24 18.04
N GLY A 121 2.84 8.97 18.73
CA GLY A 121 3.87 9.78 18.09
C GLY A 121 3.36 11.03 17.35
N GLN A 122 2.18 11.56 17.71
CA GLN A 122 1.62 12.76 17.09
C GLN A 122 1.68 13.95 18.03
N SER A 123 2.36 15.02 17.62
CA SER A 123 2.49 16.26 18.37
C SER A 123 2.17 17.51 17.54
N LYS A 124 1.78 18.58 18.21
CA LYS A 124 1.69 19.93 17.66
C LYS A 124 3.02 20.66 17.87
N ASN A 125 3.28 21.71 17.10
CA ASN A 125 4.41 22.63 17.33
C ASN A 125 5.77 21.92 17.53
N PHE A 126 6.12 20.96 16.66
CA PHE A 126 7.43 20.27 16.66
C PHE A 126 7.77 19.58 18.00
N GLY A 127 6.87 18.75 18.53
CA GLY A 127 7.10 17.98 19.77
C GLY A 127 6.38 18.48 21.00
N GLY A 128 5.41 19.39 20.84
CA GLY A 128 4.59 19.95 21.92
C GLY A 128 3.41 19.05 22.33
N GLU A 129 2.22 19.64 22.45
CA GLU A 129 1.00 18.94 22.87
C GLU A 129 0.61 17.79 21.92
N GLN A 130 -0.08 16.77 22.44
CA GLN A 130 -0.68 15.70 21.63
C GLN A 130 -1.54 16.27 20.48
N ALA A 131 -1.28 15.79 19.26
CA ALA A 131 -2.12 16.05 18.10
C ALA A 131 -3.15 14.92 17.87
N ALA A 132 -4.15 15.21 17.05
CA ALA A 132 -5.21 14.29 16.64
C ALA A 132 -5.41 14.37 15.13
N ARG A 133 -4.51 13.72 14.37
CA ARG A 133 -4.46 13.85 12.92
C ARG A 133 -4.68 12.54 12.15
N THR A 134 -5.10 11.47 12.81
CA THR A 134 -5.44 10.20 12.14
C THR A 134 -6.90 10.20 11.68
N ALA A 135 -7.13 10.44 10.40
CA ALA A 135 -8.44 10.35 9.76
C ALA A 135 -8.94 8.90 9.74
N ALA A 136 -10.20 8.66 10.09
CA ALA A 136 -10.67 7.28 10.28
C ALA A 136 -12.12 7.03 9.88
N ALA A 137 -12.42 5.79 9.49
CA ALA A 137 -13.77 5.27 9.27
C ALA A 137 -14.06 4.22 10.34
N ALA A 138 -14.53 4.68 11.51
CA ALA A 138 -14.55 3.88 12.74
C ALA A 138 -13.20 3.13 12.93
N ASP A 139 -13.19 1.89 13.34
CA ASP A 139 -12.01 1.02 13.44
C ASP A 139 -11.79 0.13 12.21
N ARG A 140 -12.35 0.52 11.04
CA ARG A 140 -12.33 -0.27 9.80
C ARG A 140 -11.82 0.53 8.61
N THR A 141 -10.90 1.46 8.84
CA THR A 141 -10.42 2.39 7.80
C THR A 141 -9.78 1.67 6.61
N GLY A 142 -9.03 0.59 6.86
CA GLY A 142 -8.44 -0.24 5.80
C GLY A 142 -9.48 -0.95 4.95
N HIS A 143 -10.55 -1.46 5.57
CA HIS A 143 -11.67 -2.06 4.85
C HIS A 143 -12.36 -1.02 3.95
N ALA A 144 -12.69 0.15 4.51
CA ALA A 144 -13.30 1.25 3.75
C ALA A 144 -12.41 1.66 2.57
N LEU A 145 -11.13 1.95 2.83
CA LEU A 145 -10.14 2.33 1.81
C LEU A 145 -10.06 1.31 0.67
N LEU A 146 -9.90 0.03 1.02
CA LEU A 146 -9.66 -1.00 0.02
C LEU A 146 -10.89 -1.25 -0.85
N HIS A 147 -12.08 -1.24 -0.26
CA HIS A 147 -13.33 -1.39 -1.02
C HIS A 147 -13.59 -0.17 -1.92
N THR A 148 -13.33 1.05 -1.45
CA THR A 148 -13.44 2.27 -2.28
C THR A 148 -12.50 2.20 -3.48
N LEU A 149 -11.22 1.87 -3.27
CA LEU A 149 -10.26 1.76 -4.38
C LEU A 149 -10.62 0.64 -5.37
N TYR A 150 -11.15 -0.48 -4.89
CA TYR A 150 -11.64 -1.54 -5.77
C TYR A 150 -12.82 -1.08 -6.62
N GLN A 151 -13.80 -0.38 -6.02
CA GLN A 151 -14.92 0.21 -6.74
C GLN A 151 -14.46 1.21 -7.80
N GLN A 152 -13.47 2.05 -7.49
CA GLN A 152 -12.92 2.98 -8.47
C GLN A 152 -12.19 2.28 -9.62
N ASN A 153 -11.47 1.18 -9.35
CA ASN A 153 -10.87 0.37 -10.41
C ASN A 153 -11.93 -0.32 -11.29
N LEU A 154 -13.05 -0.75 -10.72
CA LEU A 154 -14.19 -1.26 -11.50
C LEU A 154 -14.80 -0.17 -12.39
N LYS A 155 -15.06 1.02 -11.82
CA LYS A 155 -15.56 2.19 -12.57
C LYS A 155 -14.63 2.60 -13.71
N ASN A 156 -13.32 2.50 -13.48
CA ASN A 156 -12.28 2.82 -14.46
C ASN A 156 -12.02 1.70 -15.48
N HIS A 157 -12.64 0.52 -15.32
CA HIS A 157 -12.39 -0.66 -16.16
C HIS A 157 -10.92 -1.09 -16.20
N THR A 158 -10.20 -0.97 -15.08
CA THR A 158 -8.83 -1.48 -14.95
C THR A 158 -8.80 -2.98 -15.28
N THR A 159 -7.80 -3.46 -16.04
CA THR A 159 -7.67 -4.89 -16.36
C THR A 159 -7.08 -5.65 -15.18
N ILE A 160 -7.91 -6.42 -14.47
CA ILE A 160 -7.54 -7.14 -13.26
C ILE A 160 -7.34 -8.63 -13.56
N PHE A 161 -6.16 -9.15 -13.22
CA PHE A 161 -5.83 -10.56 -13.19
C PHE A 161 -5.89 -11.05 -11.74
N SER A 162 -7.10 -11.34 -11.29
CA SER A 162 -7.36 -11.87 -9.95
C SER A 162 -6.95 -13.34 -9.85
N GLU A 163 -6.33 -13.70 -8.73
CA GLU A 163 -5.80 -15.05 -8.46
C GLU A 163 -4.72 -15.50 -9.46
N TRP A 164 -3.83 -14.56 -9.80
CA TRP A 164 -2.58 -14.81 -10.51
C TRP A 164 -1.39 -14.62 -9.58
N TYR A 165 -0.56 -15.66 -9.46
CA TYR A 165 0.62 -15.67 -8.61
C TYR A 165 1.86 -15.31 -9.42
N ALA A 166 2.44 -14.13 -9.19
CA ALA A 166 3.70 -13.76 -9.82
C ALA A 166 4.85 -14.62 -9.27
N LEU A 167 5.67 -15.17 -10.17
CA LEU A 167 6.75 -16.10 -9.83
C LEU A 167 8.09 -15.36 -9.70
N ASP A 168 8.55 -14.76 -10.80
CA ASP A 168 9.83 -14.04 -10.86
C ASP A 168 9.81 -12.91 -11.88
N LEU A 169 10.70 -11.94 -11.68
CA LEU A 169 10.96 -10.86 -12.63
C LEU A 169 11.71 -11.40 -13.85
N VAL A 170 11.38 -10.88 -15.02
CA VAL A 170 12.10 -11.18 -16.27
C VAL A 170 13.08 -10.04 -16.54
N LYS A 171 14.37 -10.37 -16.70
CA LYS A 171 15.41 -9.42 -17.10
C LYS A 171 15.82 -9.66 -18.55
N ASN A 172 16.11 -8.57 -19.28
CA ASN A 172 16.76 -8.67 -20.58
C ASN A 172 18.29 -8.81 -20.42
N GLN A 173 19.00 -8.94 -21.54
CA GLN A 173 20.46 -9.05 -21.59
C GLN A 173 21.21 -7.81 -21.04
N ASP A 174 20.56 -6.64 -21.02
CA ASP A 174 21.12 -5.39 -20.51
C ASP A 174 20.89 -5.24 -18.99
N GLY A 175 20.25 -6.23 -18.36
CA GLY A 175 19.92 -6.23 -16.94
C GLY A 175 18.66 -5.46 -16.57
N ALA A 176 17.90 -4.94 -17.54
CA ALA A 176 16.65 -4.24 -17.29
C ALA A 176 15.49 -5.20 -17.04
N VAL A 177 14.60 -4.89 -16.09
CA VAL A 177 13.36 -5.63 -15.86
C VAL A 177 12.36 -5.30 -16.96
N VAL A 178 11.82 -6.33 -17.61
CA VAL A 178 10.92 -6.23 -18.78
C VAL A 178 9.57 -6.92 -18.55
N GLY A 179 9.23 -7.22 -17.30
CA GLY A 179 8.00 -7.90 -16.93
C GLY A 179 8.20 -8.95 -15.83
N CYS A 180 7.24 -9.85 -15.72
CA CYS A 180 7.29 -11.00 -14.82
C CYS A 180 6.61 -12.23 -15.44
N THR A 181 6.96 -13.43 -14.96
CA THR A 181 6.15 -14.62 -15.18
C THR A 181 5.12 -14.76 -14.06
N ALA A 182 3.94 -15.28 -14.38
CA ALA A 182 2.89 -15.54 -13.41
C ALA A 182 2.12 -16.82 -13.71
N LEU A 183 1.65 -17.47 -12.65
CA LEU A 183 0.82 -18.66 -12.65
C LEU A 183 -0.64 -18.28 -12.40
N CYS A 184 -1.54 -18.68 -13.30
CA CYS A 184 -2.98 -18.64 -13.07
C CYS A 184 -3.36 -19.74 -12.07
N ILE A 185 -3.81 -19.37 -10.88
CA ILE A 185 -4.09 -20.34 -9.81
C ILE A 185 -5.27 -21.25 -10.21
N GLU A 186 -6.26 -20.71 -10.91
CA GLU A 186 -7.45 -21.44 -11.35
C GLU A 186 -7.13 -22.54 -12.38
N THR A 187 -6.27 -22.25 -13.36
CA THR A 187 -6.06 -23.12 -14.52
C THR A 187 -4.71 -23.83 -14.55
N GLY A 188 -3.74 -23.37 -13.75
CA GLY A 188 -2.35 -23.82 -13.82
C GLY A 188 -1.56 -23.25 -15.00
N GLU A 189 -2.15 -22.36 -15.82
CA GLU A 189 -1.45 -21.73 -16.95
C GLU A 189 -0.32 -20.81 -16.45
N VAL A 190 0.87 -20.93 -17.05
CA VAL A 190 1.99 -20.01 -16.82
C VAL A 190 2.11 -19.06 -18.00
N VAL A 191 2.14 -17.75 -17.72
CA VAL A 191 2.18 -16.68 -18.73
C VAL A 191 3.31 -15.71 -18.43
N TYR A 192 3.90 -15.17 -19.49
CA TYR A 192 4.80 -14.03 -19.41
C TYR A 192 4.03 -12.72 -19.60
N PHE A 193 4.02 -11.90 -18.56
CA PHE A 193 3.50 -10.54 -18.61
C PHE A 193 4.63 -9.58 -19.00
N LYS A 194 4.71 -9.25 -20.28
CA LYS A 194 5.70 -8.32 -20.84
C LYS A 194 5.26 -6.88 -20.55
N ALA A 195 6.15 -6.06 -20.02
CA ALA A 195 5.85 -4.67 -19.71
C ALA A 195 7.05 -3.73 -19.84
N ARG A 196 6.76 -2.45 -20.08
CA ARG A 196 7.76 -1.37 -20.04
C ARG A 196 8.03 -0.93 -18.59
N ALA A 197 7.02 -1.01 -17.73
CA ALA A 197 7.14 -0.77 -16.30
C ALA A 197 6.57 -1.94 -15.50
N THR A 198 7.33 -2.46 -14.53
CA THR A 198 6.86 -3.50 -13.60
C THR A 198 6.90 -2.95 -12.19
N VAL A 199 5.73 -2.82 -11.56
CA VAL A 199 5.56 -2.22 -10.22
C VAL A 199 5.29 -3.31 -9.20
N LEU A 200 6.19 -3.50 -8.24
CA LEU A 200 5.98 -4.41 -7.12
C LEU A 200 5.19 -3.69 -6.00
N ALA A 201 4.00 -4.21 -5.69
CA ALA A 201 3.11 -3.74 -4.63
C ALA A 201 2.61 -4.92 -3.77
N THR A 202 3.51 -5.87 -3.48
CA THR A 202 3.18 -7.20 -2.94
C THR A 202 2.92 -7.25 -1.43
N GLY A 203 3.04 -6.13 -0.73
CA GLY A 203 2.91 -6.05 0.73
C GLY A 203 4.14 -6.59 1.48
N GLY A 204 3.99 -6.75 2.80
CA GLY A 204 5.07 -7.14 3.70
C GLY A 204 5.25 -8.67 3.87
N ALA A 205 6.07 -9.05 4.86
CA ALA A 205 6.51 -10.43 5.05
C ALA A 205 6.39 -10.95 6.50
N GLY A 206 5.42 -10.45 7.30
CA GLY A 206 5.32 -10.80 8.72
C GLY A 206 5.18 -12.30 9.01
N ARG A 207 4.82 -13.14 8.02
CA ARG A 207 4.74 -14.60 8.17
C ARG A 207 6.08 -15.32 8.30
N ILE A 208 7.20 -14.60 8.27
CA ILE A 208 8.49 -15.16 8.68
C ILE A 208 8.58 -15.37 10.21
N TYR A 209 7.77 -14.65 10.99
CA TYR A 209 7.69 -14.80 12.44
C TYR A 209 6.67 -15.87 12.84
N GLN A 210 6.93 -16.51 13.99
CA GLN A 210 6.04 -17.54 14.53
C GLN A 210 4.63 -17.01 14.83
N SER A 211 4.53 -15.76 15.26
CA SER A 211 3.29 -15.07 15.57
C SER A 211 3.32 -13.68 14.95
N THR A 212 2.24 -13.30 14.27
CA THR A 212 2.17 -12.03 13.54
C THR A 212 0.71 -11.61 13.37
N THR A 213 0.47 -10.30 13.33
CA THR A 213 -0.83 -9.71 12.97
C THR A 213 -1.12 -9.84 11.46
N ASN A 214 -0.10 -10.16 10.67
CA ASN A 214 -0.18 -10.20 9.22
C ASN A 214 -1.02 -11.38 8.73
N ALA A 215 -1.73 -11.21 7.62
CA ALA A 215 -2.48 -12.29 6.98
C ALA A 215 -1.54 -13.43 6.53
N HIS A 216 -2.09 -14.63 6.29
CA HIS A 216 -1.32 -15.78 5.79
C HIS A 216 -0.63 -15.52 4.45
N ILE A 217 -1.11 -14.54 3.68
CA ILE A 217 -0.59 -14.17 2.37
C ILE A 217 0.62 -13.22 2.42
N ASN A 218 0.99 -12.68 3.59
CA ASN A 218 2.12 -11.75 3.75
C ASN A 218 3.45 -12.51 3.85
N THR A 219 3.90 -13.03 2.70
CA THR A 219 5.01 -13.97 2.57
C THR A 219 6.28 -13.36 1.96
N GLY A 220 6.30 -12.04 1.70
CA GLY A 220 7.48 -11.38 1.16
C GLY A 220 7.82 -11.74 -0.29
N ASP A 221 6.83 -12.08 -1.11
CA ASP A 221 7.06 -12.56 -2.47
C ASP A 221 7.87 -11.55 -3.31
N GLY A 222 7.53 -10.25 -3.25
CA GLY A 222 8.28 -9.21 -3.95
C GLY A 222 9.72 -9.06 -3.48
N VAL A 223 9.99 -9.23 -2.19
CA VAL A 223 11.36 -9.26 -1.63
C VAL A 223 12.12 -10.46 -2.23
N GLY A 224 11.50 -11.64 -2.24
CA GLY A 224 12.11 -12.83 -2.85
C GLY A 224 12.39 -12.66 -4.34
N MET A 225 11.43 -12.09 -5.10
CA MET A 225 11.58 -11.80 -6.53
C MET A 225 12.72 -10.80 -6.80
N ALA A 226 12.80 -9.74 -6.01
CA ALA A 226 13.86 -8.73 -6.12
C ALA A 226 15.24 -9.35 -5.90
N LEU A 227 15.41 -10.09 -4.80
CA LEU A 227 16.68 -10.73 -4.45
C LEU A 227 17.13 -11.75 -5.50
N ARG A 228 16.22 -12.60 -6.02
CA ARG A 228 16.54 -13.55 -7.10
C ARG A 228 16.91 -12.87 -8.41
N ALA A 229 16.40 -11.67 -8.65
CA ALA A 229 16.76 -10.83 -9.80
C ALA A 229 18.06 -10.02 -9.60
N GLY A 230 18.72 -10.15 -8.43
CA GLY A 230 19.92 -9.39 -8.07
C GLY A 230 19.65 -7.93 -7.71
N VAL A 231 18.42 -7.58 -7.32
CA VAL A 231 18.04 -6.25 -6.84
C VAL A 231 18.23 -6.21 -5.33
N PRO A 232 18.96 -5.21 -4.78
CA PRO A 232 19.16 -5.11 -3.34
C PRO A 232 17.86 -4.73 -2.62
N VAL A 233 17.83 -5.00 -1.33
CA VAL A 233 16.77 -4.61 -0.38
C VAL A 233 17.40 -3.82 0.76
N GLN A 234 16.62 -2.99 1.43
CA GLN A 234 17.12 -2.02 2.41
C GLN A 234 16.39 -2.16 3.76
N ASP A 235 17.11 -1.89 4.85
CA ASP A 235 16.61 -1.82 6.24
C ASP A 235 15.81 -3.05 6.69
N MET A 236 16.20 -4.24 6.22
CA MET A 236 15.45 -5.49 6.42
C MET A 236 15.44 -5.98 7.89
N GLU A 237 16.31 -5.43 8.73
CA GLU A 237 16.34 -5.65 10.18
C GLU A 237 15.28 -4.85 10.94
N MET A 238 14.70 -3.81 10.32
CA MET A 238 13.74 -2.90 10.96
C MET A 238 12.32 -3.46 10.97
N TRP A 239 12.05 -4.38 11.90
CA TRP A 239 10.72 -4.97 12.10
C TRP A 239 9.90 -4.26 13.18
N GLN A 240 8.75 -3.69 12.80
CA GLN A 240 7.82 -3.09 13.75
C GLN A 240 6.97 -4.16 14.44
N PHE A 241 7.08 -4.22 15.77
CA PHE A 241 6.21 -5.04 16.61
C PHE A 241 5.11 -4.18 17.23
N HIS A 242 3.87 -4.39 16.77
CA HIS A 242 2.74 -3.60 17.23
C HIS A 242 2.45 -3.91 18.72
N PRO A 243 2.35 -2.90 19.61
CA PRO A 243 2.30 -3.14 21.06
C PRO A 243 1.12 -3.98 21.54
N THR A 244 -0.02 -3.93 20.84
CA THR A 244 -1.28 -4.52 21.32
C THR A 244 -1.79 -5.66 20.43
N GLY A 245 -0.90 -6.58 20.03
CA GLY A 245 -1.33 -7.89 19.53
C GLY A 245 -2.12 -8.66 20.61
N ILE A 246 -3.19 -9.35 20.23
CA ILE A 246 -3.96 -10.16 21.18
C ILE A 246 -3.09 -11.32 21.67
N ALA A 247 -2.78 -11.36 22.96
CA ALA A 247 -1.99 -12.42 23.58
C ALA A 247 -2.53 -13.82 23.22
N GLY A 248 -1.64 -14.70 22.77
CA GLY A 248 -1.99 -16.05 22.30
C GLY A 248 -2.55 -16.13 20.87
N ARG A 249 -2.73 -15.01 20.16
CA ARG A 249 -3.18 -14.99 18.75
C ARG A 249 -2.30 -14.14 17.82
N ALA A 250 -1.68 -13.08 18.34
CA ALA A 250 -0.69 -12.26 17.64
C ALA A 250 0.29 -11.69 18.70
N CYS A 251 1.60 -11.91 18.54
CA CYS A 251 2.61 -11.50 19.53
C CYS A 251 3.54 -10.39 19.04
N TRP A 252 4.11 -9.76 20.08
CA TRP A 252 5.34 -8.99 20.19
C TRP A 252 6.57 -9.60 19.53
#